data_AF-A0A972N595-F1
#
_entry.id   AF-A0A972N595-F1
#
_cell.length_a   1.000
_cell.length_b   1.000
_cell.length_c   1.000
_cell.angle_alpha   90.00
_cell.angle_beta   90.00
_cell.angle_gamma   90.00
#
_symmetry.space_group_name_H-M   'P 1'
#
loop_
_entity.id
_entity.type
_entity.pdbx_description
1 polymer ?
#
loop_
_entity_poly.entity_id
_entity_poly.type
_entity_poly.pdbx_seq_one_letter_code
_entity_poly.pdbx_strand_id
1 'polypeptide(L)'
;MKKSILIVSLAAIFAFGEDITLSKIITYMRVHHPHYKALEEESLALDAKVKAEYSKELSSLGVSATRAKPDGEDSGNEYGVSLSTPIDVTGGRRVLLESGDLENEAILLD
;
A
#
# COMPACT_ATOMS: atom_id res chain seq x y z
N MET A 1 -15.53 36.85 13.99
CA MET A 1 -14.05 36.76 14.04
C MET A 1 -13.41 35.84 12.97
N LYS A 2 -14.17 35.04 12.20
CA LYS A 2 -13.61 34.15 11.16
C LYS A 2 -13.35 34.80 9.79
N LYS A 3 -14.00 35.94 9.49
CA LYS A 3 -13.86 36.64 8.18
C LYS A 3 -12.53 37.40 8.05
N SER A 4 -11.88 37.75 9.16
CA SER A 4 -10.68 38.58 9.18
C SER A 4 -9.41 37.84 8.74
N ILE A 5 -9.32 36.52 9.02
CA ILE A 5 -8.15 35.70 8.67
C ILE A 5 -8.04 35.50 7.15
N LEU A 6 -9.19 35.33 6.48
CA LEU A 6 -9.27 35.13 5.03
C LEU A 6 -8.82 36.37 4.24
N ILE A 7 -9.12 37.56 4.76
CA ILE A 7 -8.72 38.83 4.13
C ILE A 7 -7.23 39.12 4.36
N VAL A 8 -6.70 38.83 5.55
CA VAL A 8 -5.27 39.02 5.86
C VAL A 8 -4.39 38.05 5.07
N SER A 9 -4.83 36.81 4.89
CA SER A 9 -4.13 35.83 4.05
C SER A 9 -4.20 36.18 2.56
N LEU A 10 -5.34 36.68 2.07
CA LEU A 10 -5.46 37.18 0.70
C LEU A 10 -4.58 38.43 0.47
N ALA A 11 -4.48 39.33 1.44
CA ALA A 11 -3.64 40.52 1.36
C ALA A 11 -2.14 40.22 1.41
N ALA A 12 -1.72 39.18 2.15
CA ALA A 12 -0.32 38.74 2.18
C ALA A 12 0.15 38.19 0.82
N ILE A 13 -0.74 37.54 0.05
CA ILE A 13 -0.47 37.04 -1.30
C ILE A 13 -0.24 38.21 -2.29
N PHE A 14 -0.99 39.31 -2.13
CA PHE A 14 -0.84 40.50 -2.99
C PHE A 14 0.32 41.42 -2.58
N ALA A 15 0.73 41.44 -1.32
CA ALA A 15 1.78 42.34 -0.82
C ALA A 15 3.22 41.81 -0.98
N PHE A 16 3.40 40.49 -1.13
CA PHE A 16 4.71 39.83 -1.26
C PHE A 16 4.88 39.11 -2.60
N GLY A 17 4.27 39.65 -3.66
CA GLY A 17 4.23 39.06 -5.00
C GLY A 17 5.61 38.86 -5.65
N GLU A 18 6.30 37.78 -5.30
CA GLU A 18 6.96 36.97 -6.31
C GLU A 18 5.88 36.30 -7.15
N ASP A 19 6.08 36.19 -8.46
CA ASP A 19 5.17 35.48 -9.37
C ASP A 19 4.91 34.06 -8.87
N ILE A 20 3.83 33.91 -8.11
CA ILE A 20 3.25 32.64 -7.74
C ILE A 20 2.49 32.18 -8.98
N THR A 21 3.19 31.40 -9.80
CA THR A 21 2.57 30.74 -10.94
C THR A 21 1.54 29.72 -10.45
N LEU A 22 0.51 29.48 -11.26
CA LEU A 22 -0.51 28.46 -10.98
C LEU A 22 0.12 27.11 -10.63
N SER A 23 1.24 26.76 -11.28
CA SER A 23 2.01 25.55 -10.98
C SER A 23 2.55 25.50 -9.55
N LYS A 24 3.03 26.62 -8.99
CA LYS A 24 3.50 26.66 -7.59
C LYS A 24 2.34 26.49 -6.60
N ILE A 25 1.17 27.05 -6.90
CA ILE A 25 -0.06 26.87 -6.09
C ILE A 25 -0.50 25.41 -6.11
N ILE A 26 -0.53 24.79 -7.30
CA ILE A 26 -0.90 23.38 -7.46
C ILE A 26 0.08 22.48 -6.71
N THR A 27 1.39 22.71 -6.82
CA THR A 27 2.40 21.94 -6.07
C THR A 27 2.25 22.13 -4.57
N TYR A 28 2.03 23.35 -4.10
CA TYR A 28 1.81 23.63 -2.67
C TYR A 28 0.55 22.93 -2.14
N MET A 29 -0.55 22.97 -2.90
CA MET A 29 -1.79 22.26 -2.57
C MET A 29 -1.56 20.74 -2.55
N ARG A 30 -0.82 20.17 -3.50
CA ARG A 30 -0.52 18.73 -3.52
C ARG A 30 0.28 18.29 -2.28
N VAL A 31 1.21 19.12 -1.80
CA VAL A 31 2.08 18.80 -0.65
C VAL A 31 1.41 19.06 0.70
N HIS A 32 0.57 20.10 0.81
CA HIS A 32 0.06 20.57 2.10
C HIS A 32 -1.45 20.38 2.30
N HIS A 33 -2.20 20.01 1.25
CA HIS A 33 -3.63 19.80 1.38
C HIS A 33 -3.92 18.41 1.99
N PRO A 34 -4.65 18.34 3.11
CA PRO A 34 -4.86 17.08 3.84
C PRO A 34 -5.57 16.00 3.01
N HIS A 35 -6.36 16.38 2.00
CA HIS A 35 -7.00 15.42 1.10
C HIS A 35 -6.00 14.72 0.17
N TYR A 36 -4.96 15.41 -0.32
CA TYR A 36 -3.94 14.78 -1.17
C TYR A 36 -3.09 13.78 -0.38
N LYS A 37 -2.76 14.14 0.87
CA LYS A 37 -2.01 13.24 1.74
C LYS A 37 -2.82 11.99 2.11
N ALA A 38 -4.12 12.15 2.35
CA ALA A 38 -5.02 11.02 2.61
C ALA A 38 -5.13 10.09 1.39
N LEU A 39 -5.26 10.64 0.18
CA LEU A 39 -5.26 9.86 -1.07
C LEU A 39 -3.94 9.10 -1.28
N GLU A 40 -2.80 9.74 -1.00
CA GLU A 40 -1.48 9.09 -1.10
C GLU A 40 -1.35 7.93 -0.10
N GLU A 41 -1.77 8.11 1.15
CA GLU A 41 -1.80 7.06 2.18
C GLU A 41 -2.75 5.90 1.79
N GLU A 42 -3.90 6.21 1.18
CA GLU A 42 -4.85 5.21 0.69
C GLU A 42 -4.29 4.40 -0.48
N SER A 43 -3.64 5.06 -1.45
CA SER A 43 -2.96 4.38 -2.57
C SER A 43 -1.85 3.44 -2.08
N LEU A 44 -1.06 3.87 -1.08
CA LEU A 44 0.01 3.06 -0.50
C LEU A 44 -0.54 1.83 0.23
N ALA A 45 -1.64 1.99 0.96
CA ALA A 45 -2.29 0.90 1.65
C ALA A 45 -2.87 -0.13 0.67
N LEU A 46 -3.42 0.35 -0.45
CA LEU A 46 -3.96 -0.50 -1.50
C LEU A 46 -2.84 -1.26 -2.23
N ASP A 47 -1.74 -0.61 -2.59
CA ASP A 47 -0.57 -1.24 -3.21
C ASP A 47 0.03 -2.32 -2.30
N ALA A 48 0.12 -2.05 -0.99
CA ALA A 48 0.56 -3.03 0.00
C ALA A 48 -0.38 -4.25 0.06
N LYS A 49 -1.69 -4.05 -0.07
CA LYS A 49 -2.70 -5.12 -0.07
C LYS A 49 -2.61 -5.96 -1.34
N VAL A 50 -2.46 -5.33 -2.51
CA VAL A 50 -2.25 -6.01 -3.79
C VAL A 50 -0.97 -6.85 -3.75
N LYS A 51 0.14 -6.28 -3.29
CA LYS A 51 1.41 -6.98 -3.13
C LYS A 51 1.33 -8.16 -2.15
N ALA A 52 0.55 -8.01 -1.07
CA ALA A 52 0.28 -9.10 -0.14
C ALA A 52 -0.51 -10.23 -0.80
N GLU A 53 -1.48 -9.96 -1.67
CA GLU A 53 -2.14 -11.01 -2.45
C GLU A 53 -1.21 -11.65 -3.49
N TYR A 54 -0.39 -10.87 -4.21
CA TYR A 54 0.63 -11.43 -5.12
C TYR A 54 1.61 -12.36 -4.39
N SER A 55 2.02 -12.02 -3.17
CA SER A 55 2.90 -12.89 -2.37
C SER A 55 2.26 -14.23 -2.01
N LYS A 56 0.92 -14.30 -1.99
CA LYS A 56 0.20 -15.56 -1.81
C LYS A 56 0.13 -16.38 -3.09
N GLU A 57 0.49 -15.85 -4.26
CA GLU A 57 0.65 -16.63 -5.50
C GLU A 57 2.02 -17.32 -5.57
N LEU A 58 3.02 -16.77 -4.90
CA LEU A 58 4.36 -17.34 -4.88
C LEU A 58 4.36 -18.65 -4.10
N SER A 59 4.98 -19.67 -4.70
CA SER A 59 5.27 -20.92 -4.02
C SER A 59 6.06 -20.63 -2.75
N SER A 60 5.54 -21.08 -1.60
CA SER A 60 6.25 -20.94 -0.33
C SER A 60 7.13 -22.16 -0.10
N LEU A 61 8.41 -21.91 0.23
CA LEU A 61 9.37 -22.94 0.60
C LEU A 61 9.48 -22.95 2.13
N GLY A 62 9.03 -24.03 2.75
CA GLY A 62 9.14 -24.24 4.20
C GLY A 62 10.24 -25.23 4.53
N VAL A 63 11.12 -24.88 5.45
CA VAL A 63 12.10 -25.83 6.02
C VAL A 63 11.63 -26.21 7.42
N SER A 64 11.51 -27.50 7.70
CA SER A 64 11.13 -28.02 9.01
C SER A 64 12.24 -28.92 9.56
N ALA A 65 12.50 -28.78 10.85
CA ALA A 65 13.33 -29.70 11.60
C ALA A 65 12.55 -30.13 12.85
N THR A 66 12.17 -31.39 12.90
CA THR A 66 11.41 -31.98 13.99
C THR A 66 12.29 -32.98 14.72
N ARG A 67 12.41 -32.85 16.04
CA ARG A 67 13.06 -33.85 16.88
C ARG A 67 11.99 -34.58 17.68
N ALA A 68 11.79 -35.86 17.38
CA ALA A 68 10.93 -36.71 18.18
C ALA A 68 11.77 -37.39 19.27
N LYS A 69 11.37 -37.18 20.53
CA LYS A 69 11.76 -38.00 21.67
C LYS A 69 10.50 -38.67 22.22
N PRO A 70 10.03 -39.77 21.64
CA PRO A 70 9.00 -40.56 22.28
C PRO A 70 9.57 -41.14 23.60
N ASP A 71 8.68 -41.45 24.55
CA ASP A 71 9.02 -42.09 25.82
C ASP A 71 9.47 -43.55 25.55
N GLY A 72 10.69 -43.76 25.03
CA GLY A 72 11.24 -45.05 24.61
C GLY A 72 12.57 -44.94 23.83
N GLU A 73 13.15 -46.07 23.39
CA GLU A 73 14.46 -46.15 22.71
C GLU A 73 14.48 -45.55 21.28
N ASP A 74 13.33 -45.28 20.67
CA ASP A 74 13.24 -44.76 19.30
C ASP A 74 13.27 -43.22 19.24
N SER A 75 14.45 -42.63 19.44
CA SER A 75 14.64 -41.20 19.17
C SER A 75 15.10 -40.94 17.73
N GLY A 76 14.54 -39.92 17.09
CA GLY A 76 14.85 -39.58 15.70
C GLY A 76 14.80 -38.08 15.41
N ASN A 77 15.62 -37.66 14.44
CA ASN A 77 15.57 -36.31 13.86
C ASN A 77 14.98 -36.42 12.46
N GLU A 78 13.99 -35.58 12.16
CA GLU A 78 13.40 -35.44 10.84
C GLU A 78 13.71 -34.03 10.30
N TYR A 79 14.24 -33.97 9.08
CA TYR A 79 14.48 -32.73 8.36
C TYR A 79 13.69 -32.78 7.06
N GLY A 80 12.91 -31.73 6.80
CA GLY A 80 12.02 -31.65 5.65
C GLY A 80 12.14 -30.32 4.93
N VAL A 81 12.06 -30.37 3.60
CA VAL A 81 11.80 -29.21 2.76
C VAL A 81 10.43 -29.42 2.14
N SER A 82 9.55 -28.45 2.32
CA SER A 82 8.18 -28.45 1.79
C SER A 82 8.03 -27.32 0.79
N LEU A 83 7.38 -27.61 -0.33
CA LEU A 83 6.97 -26.61 -1.32
C LEU A 83 5.44 -26.58 -1.31
N SER A 84 4.86 -25.43 -1.00
CA SER A 84 3.42 -25.21 -1.07
C SER A 84 3.12 -24.22 -2.17
N THR A 85 2.48 -24.68 -3.24
CA THR A 85 2.07 -23.84 -4.36
C THR A 85 0.54 -23.81 -4.42
N PRO A 86 -0.08 -22.64 -4.22
CA PRO A 86 -1.51 -22.49 -4.43
C PRO A 86 -1.83 -22.56 -5.93
N ILE A 87 -2.87 -23.32 -6.30
CA ILE A 87 -3.34 -23.44 -7.69
C ILE A 87 -4.62 -22.62 -7.83
N ASP A 88 -4.59 -21.54 -8.61
CA ASP A 88 -5.81 -20.77 -8.96
C ASP A 88 -6.51 -21.41 -10.17
N VAL A 89 -7.39 -22.37 -9.89
CA VAL A 89 -8.13 -23.13 -10.93
C VAL A 89 -9.27 -22.30 -11.54
N THR A 90 -9.79 -21.32 -10.81
CA THR A 90 -11.00 -20.56 -11.20
C THR A 90 -10.72 -19.18 -11.77
N GLY A 91 -9.49 -18.68 -11.64
CA GLY A 91 -9.11 -17.32 -12.05
C GLY A 91 -9.68 -16.23 -11.14
N GLY A 92 -10.42 -16.57 -10.09
CA GLY A 92 -11.00 -15.61 -9.15
C GLY A 92 -9.94 -14.79 -8.42
N ARG A 93 -8.71 -15.30 -8.32
CA ARG A 93 -7.59 -14.61 -7.69
C ARG A 93 -6.92 -13.61 -8.62
N ARG A 94 -6.78 -13.95 -9.90
CA ARG A 94 -6.39 -13.01 -10.97
C ARG A 94 -7.34 -11.81 -11.04
N VAL A 95 -8.65 -12.07 -10.98
CA VAL A 95 -9.68 -11.01 -10.98
C VAL A 95 -9.56 -10.10 -9.76
N LEU A 96 -9.21 -10.64 -8.59
CA LEU A 96 -8.96 -9.82 -7.39
C LEU A 96 -7.75 -8.91 -7.54
N LEU A 97 -6.66 -9.38 -8.17
CA LEU A 97 -5.48 -8.58 -8.43
C LEU A 97 -5.76 -7.48 -9.45
N GLU A 98 -6.38 -7.81 -10.59
CA GLU A 98 -6.80 -6.83 -11.60
C GLU A 98 -7.75 -5.77 -11.00
N SER A 99 -8.66 -6.16 -10.10
CA SER A 99 -9.54 -5.20 -9.43
C SER A 99 -8.78 -4.24 -8.51
N GLY A 100 -7.75 -4.72 -7.79
CA GLY A 100 -6.93 -3.86 -6.93
C GLY A 100 -6.06 -2.90 -7.72
N ASP A 101 -5.52 -3.34 -8.86
CA ASP A 101 -4.75 -2.47 -9.77
C ASP A 101 -5.63 -1.34 -10.34
N LEU A 102 -6.86 -1.67 -10.78
CA LEU A 102 -7.82 -0.69 -11.27
C LEU A 102 -8.31 0.30 -10.20
N GLU A 103 -8.50 -0.17 -8.96
CA GLU A 103 -8.82 0.69 -7.82
C GLU A 103 -7.68 1.68 -7.53
N ASN A 104 -6.43 1.25 -7.65
CA ASN A 104 -5.27 2.13 -7.46
C ASN A 104 -5.17 3.20 -8.56
N GLU A 105 -5.39 2.81 -9.81
CA GLU A 105 -5.43 3.74 -10.95
C GLU A 105 -6.56 4.78 -10.79
N ALA A 106 -7.73 4.37 -10.29
CA ALA A 106 -8.85 5.28 -10.06
C ALA A 106 -8.54 6.34 -8.99
N ILE A 107 -7.89 5.95 -7.88
CA ILE A 107 -7.46 6.87 -6.81
C ILE A 107 -6.44 7.90 -7.32
N LEU A 108 -5.57 7.51 -8.27
CA LEU A 108 -4.57 8.40 -8.85
C LEU A 108 -5.14 9.38 -9.89
N LEU A 109 -6.36 9.14 -10.38
CA LEU A 109 -7.04 9.95 -11.40
C LEU A 109 -8.08 10.93 -10.84
N ASP A 110 -8.45 10.82 -9.56
CA ASP A 110 -9.37 11.71 -8.82
C ASP A 110 -8.66 12.97 -8.26
#